data_AF-A0A966XJ01-F1
#
_entry.id   AF-A0A966XJ01-F1
#
_cell.length_a   1.000
_cell.length_b   1.000
_cell.length_c   1.000
_cell.angle_alpha   90.00
_cell.angle_beta   90.00
_cell.angle_gamma   90.00
#
_symmetry.space_group_name_H-M   'P 1'
#
loop_
_entity.id
_entity.type
_entity.pdbx_description
1 polymer ?
#
loop_
_entity_poly.entity_id
_entity_poly.type
_entity_poly.pdbx_seq_one_letter_code
_entity_poly.pdbx_strand_id
1 'polypeptide(L)'
;MTDQPNPARTLYTAQEIADLALKWGAAATLSQDDDGVVIDLERGNESMQLTFGSPQEFYSDVICRSWVFIESAPHRACDRWNEFPYFATFSVVYDDYDVPMTCEYGFVVRGVQLIEFERATSEDDIMMQILLFWFA
;
A
#
# COMPACT_ATOMS: atom_id res chain seq x y z
N MET A 1 -18.96 28.64 8.62
CA MET A 1 -19.33 27.23 8.42
C MET A 1 -18.18 26.61 7.68
N THR A 2 -17.40 25.77 8.36
CA THR A 2 -16.33 24.99 7.76
C THR A 2 -16.98 23.91 6.91
N ASP A 3 -16.91 24.07 5.59
CA ASP A 3 -17.16 22.99 4.63
C ASP A 3 -16.06 21.96 4.86
N GLN A 4 -16.27 21.05 5.83
CA GLN A 4 -15.47 19.85 5.88
C GLN A 4 -15.91 19.01 4.69
N PRO A 5 -14.99 18.64 3.78
CA PRO A 5 -15.33 17.74 2.71
C PRO A 5 -15.91 16.47 3.31
N ASN A 6 -17.14 16.12 2.92
CA ASN A 6 -17.74 14.86 3.33
C ASN A 6 -16.90 13.72 2.74
N PRO A 7 -16.58 12.67 3.52
CA PRO A 7 -15.91 11.50 2.97
C PRO A 7 -16.77 10.89 1.87
N ALA A 8 -16.13 10.40 0.80
CA ALA A 8 -16.85 9.79 -0.32
C ALA A 8 -17.70 8.61 0.16
N ARG A 9 -17.06 7.68 0.89
CA ARG A 9 -17.68 6.58 1.66
C ARG A 9 -16.74 6.21 2.81
N THR A 10 -17.30 5.77 3.93
CA THR A 10 -16.53 5.28 5.09
C THR A 10 -16.22 3.79 5.02
N LEU A 11 -16.84 3.08 4.08
CA LEU A 11 -16.75 1.63 3.93
C LEU A 11 -16.71 1.24 2.45
N TYR A 12 -15.80 0.33 2.10
CA TYR A 12 -15.67 -0.26 0.77
C TYR A 12 -15.58 -1.79 0.87
N THR A 13 -16.09 -2.48 -0.14
CA THR A 13 -15.83 -3.91 -0.33
C THR A 13 -14.44 -4.09 -0.97
N ALA A 14 -13.81 -5.25 -0.77
CA ALA A 14 -12.54 -5.55 -1.45
C ALA A 14 -12.69 -5.55 -2.98
N GLN A 15 -13.85 -5.98 -3.50
CA GLN A 15 -14.15 -5.93 -4.93
C GLN A 15 -14.21 -4.49 -5.45
N GLU A 16 -14.83 -3.56 -4.72
CA GLU A 16 -14.87 -2.15 -5.11
C GLU A 16 -13.45 -1.55 -5.20
N ILE A 17 -12.55 -1.90 -4.27
CA ILE A 17 -11.15 -1.45 -4.32
C ILE A 17 -10.41 -2.09 -5.51
N ALA A 18 -10.63 -3.37 -5.80
CA ALA A 18 -10.06 -4.03 -6.97
C ALA A 18 -10.55 -3.37 -8.28
N ASP A 19 -11.85 -3.10 -8.39
CA ASP A 19 -12.45 -2.45 -9.55
C ASP A 19 -11.94 -1.02 -9.74
N LEU A 20 -11.72 -0.30 -8.64
CA LEU A 20 -11.04 1.00 -8.68
C LEU A 20 -9.64 0.85 -9.24
N ALA A 21 -8.81 -0.08 -8.73
CA ALA A 21 -7.47 -0.29 -9.24
C ALA A 21 -7.42 -0.59 -10.75
N LEU A 22 -8.39 -1.37 -11.26
CA LEU A 22 -8.51 -1.65 -12.70
C LEU A 22 -8.72 -0.37 -13.54
N LYS A 23 -9.53 0.59 -13.07
CA LYS A 23 -9.74 1.87 -13.77
C LYS A 23 -8.45 2.67 -13.95
N TRP A 24 -7.47 2.44 -13.07
CA TRP A 24 -6.18 3.14 -13.06
C TRP A 24 -5.05 2.36 -13.76
N GLY A 25 -5.38 1.25 -14.42
CA GLY A 25 -4.46 0.50 -15.26
C GLY A 25 -3.60 -0.53 -14.52
N ALA A 26 -3.95 -0.87 -13.28
CA ALA A 26 -3.40 -2.05 -12.61
C ALA A 26 -4.17 -3.31 -13.04
N ALA A 27 -3.50 -4.45 -13.09
CA ALA A 27 -4.15 -5.75 -13.02
C ALA A 27 -4.37 -6.08 -11.54
N ALA A 28 -5.59 -6.46 -11.16
CA ALA A 28 -5.94 -6.77 -9.77
C ALA A 28 -6.35 -8.24 -9.64
N THR A 29 -5.69 -8.96 -8.73
CA THR A 29 -6.04 -10.34 -8.38
C THR A 29 -6.51 -10.35 -6.93
N LEU A 30 -7.80 -10.63 -6.73
CA LEU A 30 -8.38 -10.80 -5.40
C LEU A 30 -8.21 -12.25 -4.95
N SER A 31 -7.65 -12.45 -3.76
CA SER A 31 -7.48 -13.74 -3.12
C SER A 31 -7.98 -13.69 -1.67
N GLN A 32 -8.34 -14.84 -1.14
CA GLN A 32 -8.73 -15.01 0.26
C GLN A 32 -8.06 -16.28 0.77
N ASP A 33 -7.36 -16.16 1.89
CA ASP A 33 -6.71 -17.26 2.60
C ASP A 33 -7.02 -17.19 4.12
N ASP A 34 -6.31 -18.02 4.89
CA ASP A 34 -6.45 -18.07 6.34
C ASP A 34 -5.95 -16.79 7.04
N ASP A 35 -5.09 -16.00 6.38
CA ASP A 35 -4.50 -14.77 6.91
C ASP A 35 -5.36 -13.53 6.59
N GLY A 36 -6.23 -13.59 5.58
CA GLY A 36 -7.24 -12.56 5.33
C GLY A 36 -7.70 -12.47 3.87
N VAL A 37 -8.19 -11.29 3.51
CA VAL A 37 -8.53 -10.95 2.12
C VAL A 37 -7.42 -10.08 1.56
N VAL A 38 -6.92 -10.41 0.37
CA VAL A 38 -5.77 -9.74 -0.24
C VAL A 38 -6.10 -9.38 -1.68
N ILE A 39 -5.63 -8.22 -2.12
CA ILE A 39 -5.58 -7.84 -3.54
C ILE A 39 -4.12 -7.66 -3.92
N ASP A 40 -3.63 -8.50 -4.82
CA ASP A 40 -2.35 -8.28 -5.47
C ASP A 40 -2.58 -7.42 -6.70
N LEU A 41 -1.87 -6.30 -6.75
CA LEU A 41 -1.93 -5.34 -7.84
C LEU A 41 -0.63 -5.38 -8.63
N GLU A 42 -0.74 -5.54 -9.95
CA GLU A 42 0.40 -5.63 -10.87
C GLU A 42 0.31 -4.59 -11.99
N ARG A 43 1.44 -3.96 -12.33
CA ARG A 43 1.54 -3.02 -13.45
C ARG A 43 2.97 -2.99 -13.96
N GLY A 44 3.19 -3.54 -15.15
CA GLY A 44 4.54 -3.66 -15.71
C GLY A 44 5.40 -4.59 -14.84
N ASN A 45 6.52 -4.08 -14.32
CA ASN A 45 7.44 -4.83 -13.44
C ASN A 45 7.23 -4.52 -11.95
N GLU A 46 6.20 -3.75 -11.61
CA GLU A 46 5.92 -3.32 -10.24
C GLU A 46 4.71 -4.10 -9.71
N SER A 47 4.79 -4.45 -8.42
CA SER A 47 3.71 -5.10 -7.70
C SER A 47 3.48 -4.47 -6.33
N MET A 48 2.23 -4.46 -5.91
CA MET A 48 1.79 -4.00 -4.61
C MET A 48 0.76 -4.98 -4.05
N GLN A 49 0.78 -5.17 -2.74
CA GLN A 49 -0.23 -5.95 -2.06
C GLN A 49 -1.10 -5.06 -1.19
N LEU A 50 -2.41 -5.17 -1.37
CA LEU A 50 -3.40 -4.61 -0.47
C LEU A 50 -3.92 -5.73 0.43
N THR A 51 -3.74 -5.61 1.74
CA THR A 51 -4.27 -6.59 2.68
C THR A 51 -5.42 -5.97 3.45
N PHE A 52 -6.53 -6.67 3.39
CA PHE A 52 -7.67 -6.49 4.24
C PHE A 52 -7.56 -7.52 5.39
N GLY A 53 -8.15 -7.19 6.53
CA GLY A 53 -8.19 -8.12 7.66
C GLY A 53 -9.07 -9.35 7.38
N SER A 54 -9.62 -9.93 8.44
CA SER A 54 -10.51 -11.09 8.31
C SER A 54 -11.63 -10.85 7.28
N PRO A 55 -12.07 -11.90 6.56
CA PRO A 55 -13.10 -11.80 5.53
C PRO A 55 -14.37 -11.13 6.03
N GLN A 56 -14.73 -10.02 5.40
CA GLN A 56 -15.88 -9.18 5.73
C GLN A 56 -16.49 -8.63 4.44
N GLU A 57 -17.78 -8.28 4.48
CA GLU A 57 -18.45 -7.65 3.34
C GLU A 57 -17.90 -6.23 3.10
N PHE A 58 -17.64 -5.48 4.18
CA PHE A 58 -17.21 -4.10 4.14
C PHE A 58 -16.00 -3.86 5.05
N TYR A 59 -15.09 -3.01 4.59
CA TYR A 59 -13.86 -2.63 5.31
C TYR A 59 -13.80 -1.12 5.50
N SER A 60 -13.31 -0.68 6.67
CA SER A 60 -13.05 0.72 7.00
C SER A 60 -11.68 1.22 6.54
N ASP A 61 -10.77 0.28 6.32
CA ASP A 61 -9.37 0.54 6.04
C ASP A 61 -8.76 -0.57 5.19
N VAL A 62 -7.59 -0.28 4.63
CA VAL A 62 -6.75 -1.23 3.90
C VAL A 62 -5.28 -0.95 4.18
N ILE A 63 -4.49 -2.01 4.31
CA ILE A 63 -3.04 -1.91 4.48
C ILE A 63 -2.37 -2.11 3.13
N CYS A 64 -1.67 -1.09 2.65
CA CYS A 64 -0.85 -1.14 1.44
C CYS A 64 0.57 -1.59 1.79
N ARG A 65 1.08 -2.59 1.07
CA ARG A 65 2.45 -3.09 1.20
C ARG A 65 3.12 -3.03 -0.17
N SER A 66 4.28 -2.38 -0.22
CA SER A 66 5.06 -2.21 -1.45
C SER A 66 6.54 -2.51 -1.24
N TRP A 67 7.21 -2.90 -2.31
CA TRP A 67 8.67 -3.05 -2.37
C TRP A 67 9.28 -1.80 -2.99
N VAL A 68 10.16 -1.14 -2.23
CA VAL A 68 10.91 0.04 -2.63
C VAL A 68 12.38 -0.35 -2.76
N PHE A 69 13.06 0.16 -3.79
CA PHE A 69 14.46 -0.15 -4.04
C PHE A 69 15.34 1.07 -3.81
N ILE A 70 16.38 0.91 -2.99
CA ILE A 70 17.27 1.99 -2.60
C ILE A 70 18.70 1.64 -3.01
N GLU A 71 19.35 2.51 -3.78
CA GLU A 71 20.69 2.25 -4.31
C GLU A 71 21.74 2.04 -3.20
N SER A 72 21.63 2.74 -2.08
CA SER A 72 22.63 2.66 -0.99
C SER A 72 22.10 3.07 0.38
N ALA A 73 22.77 2.61 1.43
CA ALA A 73 22.52 2.97 2.84
C ALA A 73 21.04 2.81 3.26
N PRO A 74 20.43 1.61 3.09
CA PRO A 74 18.99 1.40 3.25
C PRO A 74 18.50 1.75 4.66
N HIS A 75 19.30 1.51 5.71
CA HIS A 75 18.95 1.89 7.08
C HIS A 75 18.79 3.40 7.24
N ARG A 76 19.74 4.20 6.74
CA ARG A 76 19.68 5.66 6.84
C ARG A 76 18.52 6.23 6.03
N ALA A 77 18.19 5.60 4.90
CA ALA A 77 17.05 5.99 4.09
C ALA A 77 15.74 5.71 4.84
N CYS A 78 15.57 4.51 5.40
CA CYS A 78 14.43 4.16 6.26
C CYS A 78 14.31 5.10 7.46
N ASP A 79 15.40 5.37 8.18
CA ASP A 79 15.41 6.28 9.33
C ASP A 79 14.87 7.66 8.93
N ARG A 80 15.35 8.21 7.82
CA ARG A 80 14.91 9.53 7.31
C ARG A 80 13.45 9.51 6.86
N TRP A 81 13.02 8.49 6.13
CA TRP A 81 11.65 8.42 5.63
C TRP A 81 10.64 8.21 6.75
N ASN A 82 11.02 7.47 7.80
CA ASN A 82 10.20 7.27 8.99
C ASN A 82 10.05 8.54 9.85
N GLU A 83 10.82 9.61 9.61
CA GLU A 83 10.54 10.94 10.18
C GLU A 83 9.21 11.52 9.66
N PHE A 84 8.69 11.00 8.55
CA PHE A 84 7.46 11.41 7.89
C PHE A 84 6.43 10.26 7.85
N PRO A 85 5.91 9.82 9.02
CA PRO A 85 5.09 8.61 9.12
C PRO A 85 3.73 8.70 8.41
N TYR A 86 3.33 9.90 8.01
CA TYR A 86 2.11 10.12 7.22
C TYR A 86 2.25 9.59 5.78
N PHE A 87 3.47 9.36 5.28
CA PHE A 87 3.69 8.68 4.01
C PHE A 87 3.63 7.16 4.18
N ALA A 88 4.43 6.61 5.10
CA ALA A 88 4.38 5.21 5.53
C ALA A 88 5.41 4.91 6.60
N THR A 89 5.40 3.65 7.03
CA THR A 89 6.52 3.03 7.74
C THR A 89 7.38 2.21 6.78
N PHE A 90 8.70 2.43 6.82
CA PHE A 90 9.68 1.76 5.98
C PHE A 90 10.61 0.87 6.81
N SER A 91 10.91 -0.32 6.31
CA SER A 91 11.83 -1.28 6.95
C SER A 91 12.72 -1.96 5.92
N VAL A 92 14.01 -2.08 6.20
CA VAL A 92 14.93 -2.88 5.40
C VAL A 92 14.51 -4.35 5.44
N VAL A 93 14.57 -5.01 4.29
CA VAL A 93 14.28 -6.45 4.18
C VAL A 93 15.58 -7.22 4.33
N TYR A 94 15.56 -8.27 5.13
CA TYR A 94 16.72 -9.12 5.40
C TYR A 94 16.46 -10.54 4.91
N ASP A 95 17.52 -11.20 4.48
CA ASP A 95 17.50 -12.63 4.17
C ASP A 95 17.63 -13.49 5.45
N ASP A 96 17.70 -14.81 5.27
CA ASP A 96 17.83 -15.78 6.37
C ASP A 96 19.15 -15.66 7.16
N TYR A 97 20.10 -14.84 6.71
CA TYR A 97 21.40 -14.62 7.34
C TYR A 97 21.53 -13.21 7.95
N ASP A 98 20.42 -12.50 8.14
CA ASP A 98 20.38 -11.11 8.61
C ASP A 98 21.15 -10.13 7.72
N VAL A 99 21.28 -10.43 6.43
CA VAL A 99 21.91 -9.54 5.44
C VAL A 99 20.82 -8.76 4.70
N PRO A 100 20.95 -7.42 4.54
CA PRO A 100 20.03 -6.64 3.73
C PRO A 100 19.91 -7.21 2.32
N MET A 101 18.68 -7.54 1.92
CA MET A 101 18.41 -8.09 0.60
C MET A 101 18.72 -7.05 -0.49
N THR A 102 19.21 -7.52 -1.63
CA THR A 102 19.50 -6.69 -2.80
C THR A 102 18.99 -7.35 -4.08
N CYS A 103 18.68 -6.53 -5.07
CA CYS A 103 18.38 -6.95 -6.44
C CYS A 103 19.12 -6.02 -7.43
N GLU A 104 18.84 -6.17 -8.73
CA GLU A 104 19.44 -5.32 -9.78
C GLU A 104 19.11 -3.83 -9.63
N TYR A 105 18.06 -3.49 -8.88
CA TYR A 105 17.61 -2.11 -8.62
C TYR A 105 18.16 -1.52 -7.30
N GLY A 106 18.84 -2.31 -6.47
CA GLY A 106 19.42 -1.87 -5.19
C GLY A 106 18.99 -2.70 -3.99
N PHE A 107 19.07 -2.12 -2.79
CA PHE A 107 18.59 -2.72 -1.55
C PHE A 107 17.07 -2.75 -1.49
N VAL A 108 16.51 -3.87 -1.04
CA VAL A 108 15.07 -4.04 -0.91
C VAL A 108 14.59 -3.46 0.42
N VAL A 109 13.61 -2.57 0.34
CA VAL A 109 12.92 -1.96 1.47
C VAL A 109 11.43 -2.26 1.33
N ARG A 110 10.78 -2.58 2.45
CA ARG A 110 9.33 -2.71 2.52
C ARG A 110 8.74 -1.42 3.03
N GLY A 111 7.81 -0.84 2.28
CA GLY A 111 6.94 0.23 2.75
C GLY A 111 5.58 -0.33 3.17
N VAL A 112 5.01 0.21 4.25
CA VAL A 112 3.67 -0.13 4.74
C VAL A 112 2.88 1.13 5.08
N GLN A 113 1.70 1.28 4.49
CA GLN A 113 0.77 2.38 4.77
C GLN A 113 -0.61 1.84 5.15
N LEU A 114 -1.22 2.42 6.18
CA LEU A 114 -2.63 2.22 6.50
C LEU A 114 -3.45 3.33 5.84
N ILE A 115 -4.41 2.97 5.00
CA ILE A 115 -5.37 3.90 4.41
C ILE A 115 -6.70 3.74 5.12
N GLU A 116 -7.12 4.77 5.84
CA GLU A 116 -8.44 4.85 6.47
C GLU A 116 -9.40 5.57 5.51
N PHE A 117 -10.45 4.88 5.06
CA PHE A 117 -11.35 5.41 4.02
C PHE A 117 -12.11 6.66 4.47
N GLU A 118 -12.40 6.79 5.77
CA GLU A 118 -13.05 7.97 6.34
C GLU A 118 -12.23 9.27 6.19
N ARG A 119 -10.92 9.16 5.95
CA ARG A 119 -10.04 10.33 5.74
C ARG A 119 -10.02 10.81 4.29
N ALA A 120 -10.50 9.99 3.36
CA ALA A 120 -10.50 10.31 1.93
C ALA A 120 -11.77 11.09 1.54
N THR A 121 -11.58 12.18 0.79
CA THR A 121 -12.71 13.02 0.35
C THR A 121 -13.32 12.54 -0.96
N SER A 122 -12.60 11.68 -1.69
CA SER A 122 -12.99 11.08 -2.96
C SER A 122 -12.43 9.65 -3.11
N GLU A 123 -13.00 8.85 -4.01
CA GLU A 123 -12.38 7.58 -4.45
C GLU A 123 -10.98 7.82 -5.05
N ASP A 124 -10.80 8.95 -5.73
CA ASP A 124 -9.52 9.36 -6.31
C ASP A 124 -8.46 9.62 -5.22
N ASP A 125 -8.83 10.14 -4.04
CA ASP A 125 -7.90 10.32 -2.92
C ASP A 125 -7.42 8.98 -2.33
N ILE A 126 -8.30 7.97 -2.28
CA ILE A 126 -7.95 6.61 -1.87
C ILE A 126 -6.94 6.05 -2.86
N MET A 127 -7.25 6.16 -4.16
CA MET A 127 -6.36 5.67 -5.20
C MET A 127 -5.05 6.44 -5.29
N MET A 128 -5.04 7.76 -5.08
CA MET A 128 -3.80 8.53 -4.99
C MET A 128 -2.93 8.07 -3.84
N GLN A 129 -3.50 7.74 -2.67
CA GLN A 129 -2.71 7.20 -1.55
C GLN A 129 -2.12 5.83 -1.89
N ILE A 130 -2.91 4.96 -2.51
CA ILE A 130 -2.43 3.66 -3.02
C ILE A 130 -1.32 3.88 -4.06
N LEU A 131 -1.51 4.77 -5.03
CA LEU A 131 -0.57 5.01 -6.13
C LEU A 131 0.71 5.74 -5.71
N LEU A 132 0.64 6.68 -4.77
CA LEU A 132 1.83 7.29 -4.17
C LEU A 132 2.74 6.22 -3.56
N PHE A 133 2.14 5.15 -3.06
CA PHE A 133 2.83 4.00 -2.52
C PHE A 133 3.34 3.01 -3.57
N TRP A 134 2.84 3.15 -4.80
CA TRP A 134 3.23 2.34 -5.95
C TRP A 134 4.47 2.90 -6.63
N PHE A 135 4.54 4.24 -6.77
CA PHE A 135 5.61 4.94 -7.50
C PHE A 135 6.77 5.42 -6.61
N ALA A 136 6.84 5.00 -5.34
CA ALA A 136 7.85 5.43 -4.36
C ALA A 136 9.13 4.59 -4.40
#